data_AF-A0A820X9D2-F1
#
_entry.id   AF-A0A820X9D2-F1
#
_cell.length_a   1.000
_cell.length_b   1.000
_cell.length_c   1.000
_cell.angle_alpha   90.00
_cell.angle_beta   90.00
_cell.angle_gamma   90.00
#
_symmetry.space_group_name_H-M   'P 1'
#
loop_
_entity.id
_entity.type
_entity.pdbx_description
1 polymer ?
#
loop_
_entity_poly.entity_id
_entity_poly.type
_entity_poly.pdbx_seq_one_letter_code
_entity_poly.pdbx_strand_id
1 'polypeptide(L)'
;MFNLGLELEQKQIKRQWEYSLPISIATIIVPYRAGAALSIYMYDIYNRDGFKPPDRTAFILFAASISCAAMNNVMGWCSLTLAGTFAKGSGIAGLWVILISVGYVLFMFIIVRWSINRVHTFLIQRNNEMNHSFLIGIFLLLSLHHRFFCDTLDIHSFFGAFIVGVICLKSGQFTLELFEKIELITVELLLPLFFAASGMRTSLASLNDKLYGDITVVIFAVDTLAKFLPATLMTKCVTKRSWRFSTSVGILMNTRGLIELIALNIGLQLNILSPRLFTMFLIIALVTTFMTSSLLWLVYL
;
A
#
# COMPACT_ATOMS: atom_id res chain seq x y z
N MET A 1 0.46 3.27 8.49
CA MET A 1 1.34 2.12 8.20
C MET A 1 1.87 1.44 9.45
N PHE A 2 2.40 2.20 10.41
CA PHE A 2 2.83 1.64 11.70
C PHE A 2 1.72 0.86 12.42
N ASN A 3 0.55 1.47 12.63
CA ASN A 3 -0.62 0.82 13.25
C ASN A 3 -1.02 -0.47 12.52
N LEU A 4 -1.04 -0.44 11.17
CA LEU A 4 -1.34 -1.61 10.34
C LEU A 4 -0.33 -2.75 10.51
N GLY A 5 0.94 -2.44 10.78
CA GLY A 5 1.95 -3.44 11.15
C GLY A 5 1.72 -4.03 12.55
N LEU A 6 1.29 -3.19 13.50
CA LEU A 6 0.92 -3.60 14.86
C LEU A 6 -0.32 -4.50 14.89
N GLU A 7 -1.33 -4.26 14.05
CA GLU A 7 -2.53 -5.08 13.94
C GLU A 7 -2.27 -6.47 13.32
N LEU A 8 -1.20 -6.63 12.53
CA LEU A 8 -0.97 -7.83 11.74
C LEU A 8 -0.66 -9.09 12.58
N GLU A 9 -1.64 -9.95 12.83
CA GLU A 9 -1.43 -11.20 13.57
C GLU A 9 -0.69 -12.26 12.76
N GLN A 10 0.62 -12.40 12.99
CA GLN A 10 1.49 -13.37 12.31
C GLN A 10 1.01 -14.83 12.47
N LYS A 11 0.33 -15.16 13.59
CA LYS A 11 -0.18 -16.52 13.86
C LYS A 11 -1.37 -16.88 12.97
N GLN A 12 -2.27 -15.93 12.69
CA GLN A 12 -3.43 -16.16 11.84
C GLN A 12 -3.02 -16.40 10.38
N ILE A 13 -2.04 -15.62 9.89
CA ILE A 13 -1.49 -15.79 8.53
C ILE A 13 -0.93 -17.20 8.35
N LYS A 14 -0.14 -17.70 9.32
CA LYS A 14 0.43 -19.06 9.24
C LYS A 14 -0.61 -20.17 9.21
N ARG A 15 -1.81 -19.95 9.75
CA ARG A 15 -2.86 -20.98 9.81
C ARG A 15 -3.71 -21.06 8.54
N GLN A 16 -3.81 -19.98 7.77
CA GLN A 16 -4.68 -19.89 6.59
C GLN A 16 -3.92 -19.65 5.28
N TRP A 17 -2.58 -19.74 5.31
CA TRP A 17 -1.72 -19.41 4.18
C TRP A 17 -2.06 -20.19 2.90
N GLU A 18 -2.47 -21.45 3.01
CA GLU A 18 -2.86 -22.31 1.88
C GLU A 18 -4.06 -21.74 1.10
N TYR A 19 -4.98 -21.07 1.79
CA TYR A 19 -6.13 -20.42 1.16
C TYR A 19 -5.81 -19.00 0.71
N SER A 20 -5.07 -18.23 1.52
CA SER A 20 -4.81 -16.82 1.24
C SER A 20 -3.77 -16.59 0.14
N LEU A 21 -2.77 -17.47 0.03
CA LEU A 21 -1.64 -17.29 -0.86
C LEU A 21 -2.04 -17.37 -2.35
N PRO A 22 -2.83 -18.36 -2.79
CA PRO A 22 -3.27 -18.42 -4.18
C PRO A 22 -4.21 -17.26 -4.56
N ILE A 23 -5.09 -16.84 -3.64
CA ILE A 23 -5.97 -15.69 -3.84
C ILE A 23 -5.12 -14.43 -4.04
N SER A 24 -4.14 -14.20 -3.16
CA SER A 24 -3.20 -13.07 -3.24
C SER A 24 -2.40 -13.07 -4.55
N ILE A 25 -1.88 -14.22 -5.00
CA ILE A 25 -1.15 -14.30 -6.28
C ILE A 25 -2.06 -13.90 -7.45
N ALA A 26 -3.29 -14.43 -7.52
CA ALA A 26 -4.21 -14.13 -8.59
C ALA A 26 -4.57 -12.64 -8.65
N THR A 27 -4.83 -12.03 -7.49
CA THR A 27 -5.18 -10.62 -7.35
C THR A 27 -3.98 -9.67 -7.41
N ILE A 28 -2.75 -10.20 -7.44
CA ILE A 28 -1.56 -9.43 -7.79
C ILE A 28 -1.38 -9.44 -9.31
N ILE A 29 -1.29 -10.64 -9.90
CA ILE A 29 -0.87 -10.80 -11.29
C ILE A 29 -1.88 -10.20 -12.26
N VAL A 30 -3.18 -10.42 -12.03
CA VAL A 30 -4.22 -10.00 -12.97
C VAL A 30 -4.36 -8.46 -13.00
N PRO A 31 -4.55 -7.75 -11.86
CA PRO A 31 -4.55 -6.30 -11.87
C PRO A 31 -3.23 -5.69 -12.34
N TYR A 32 -2.08 -6.27 -11.96
CA TYR A 32 -0.79 -5.76 -12.40
C TYR A 32 -0.66 -5.78 -13.93
N ARG A 33 -1.03 -6.90 -14.56
CA ARG A 33 -1.03 -7.02 -16.03
C ARG A 33 -2.06 -6.11 -16.68
N ALA A 34 -3.26 -5.99 -16.11
CA ALA A 34 -4.28 -5.10 -16.62
C ALA A 34 -3.82 -3.62 -16.57
N GLY A 35 -3.24 -3.18 -15.45
CA GLY A 35 -2.66 -1.85 -15.30
C GLY A 35 -1.48 -1.60 -16.24
N ALA A 36 -0.59 -2.59 -16.43
CA ALA A 36 0.50 -2.50 -17.39
C ALA A 36 -0.02 -2.38 -18.84
N ALA A 37 -1.04 -3.16 -19.23
CA ALA A 37 -1.64 -3.07 -20.55
C ALA A 37 -2.36 -1.72 -20.77
N LEU A 38 -3.14 -1.29 -19.79
CA LEU A 38 -3.84 0.00 -19.81
C LEU A 38 -2.84 1.16 -19.92
N SER A 39 -1.74 1.13 -19.18
CA SER A 39 -0.71 2.18 -19.25
C SER A 39 0.00 2.27 -20.58
N ILE A 40 0.17 1.17 -21.32
CA ILE A 40 0.67 1.23 -22.71
C ILE A 40 -0.29 2.03 -23.57
N TYR A 41 -1.59 1.75 -23.49
CA TYR A 41 -2.63 2.49 -24.22
C TYR A 41 -2.67 3.97 -23.80
N MET A 42 -2.58 4.24 -22.50
CA MET A 42 -2.62 5.60 -21.97
C MET A 42 -1.38 6.41 -22.34
N TYR A 43 -0.20 5.80 -22.41
CA TYR A 43 1.05 6.49 -22.73
C TYR A 43 0.98 7.27 -24.05
N ASP A 44 0.34 6.70 -25.06
CA ASP A 44 0.20 7.33 -26.38
C ASP A 44 -0.79 8.51 -26.36
N ILE A 45 -1.86 8.40 -25.58
CA ILE A 45 -2.82 9.50 -25.35
C ILE A 45 -2.12 10.62 -24.56
N TYR A 46 -1.30 10.25 -23.59
CA TYR A 46 -0.60 11.18 -22.69
C TYR A 46 0.48 12.00 -23.40
N ASN A 47 1.23 11.37 -24.31
CA ASN A 47 2.22 12.07 -25.13
C ASN A 47 1.59 13.12 -26.06
N ARG A 48 0.31 12.97 -26.46
CA ARG A 48 -0.39 13.95 -27.29
C ARG A 48 -0.73 15.24 -26.54
N ASP A 49 -0.86 15.18 -25.23
CA ASP A 49 -1.14 16.35 -24.36
C ASP A 49 0.11 17.18 -24.02
N GLY A 50 1.28 16.82 -24.56
CA GLY A 50 2.54 17.54 -24.30
C GLY A 50 3.19 17.24 -22.95
N PHE A 51 2.56 16.39 -22.11
CA PHE A 51 3.18 15.86 -20.90
C PHE A 51 3.97 14.59 -21.24
N LYS A 52 5.29 14.66 -21.14
CA LYS A 52 6.17 13.50 -21.30
C LYS A 52 6.61 13.00 -19.93
N PRO A 53 6.12 11.84 -19.46
CA PRO A 53 6.66 11.26 -18.24
C PRO A 53 8.17 10.99 -18.42
N PRO A 54 8.95 11.03 -17.34
CA PRO A 54 10.42 10.97 -17.41
C PRO A 54 10.94 9.70 -18.08
N ASP A 55 10.21 8.59 -17.94
CA ASP A 55 10.50 7.34 -18.62
C ASP A 55 9.22 6.50 -18.86
N ARG A 56 9.18 5.77 -19.98
CA ARG A 56 8.05 4.91 -20.36
C ARG A 56 7.93 3.71 -19.43
N THR A 57 9.04 3.11 -19.04
CA THR A 57 9.00 1.93 -18.15
C THR A 57 8.57 2.32 -16.75
N ALA A 58 9.02 3.48 -16.26
CA ALA A 58 8.56 4.06 -15.00
C ALA A 58 7.03 4.25 -14.98
N PHE A 59 6.44 4.78 -16.05
CA PHE A 59 4.99 4.96 -16.14
C PHE A 59 4.21 3.64 -16.09
N ILE A 60 4.67 2.62 -16.83
CA ILE A 60 4.03 1.29 -16.87
C ILE A 60 4.12 0.60 -15.50
N LEU A 61 5.31 0.60 -14.90
CA LEU A 61 5.54 0.01 -13.59
C LEU A 61 4.68 0.69 -12.52
N PHE A 62 4.57 2.02 -12.58
CA PHE A 62 3.77 2.80 -11.65
C PHE A 62 2.27 2.47 -11.74
N ALA A 63 1.69 2.49 -12.94
CA ALA A 63 0.27 2.17 -13.14
C ALA A 63 -0.07 0.72 -12.76
N ALA A 64 0.84 -0.22 -13.07
CA ALA A 64 0.72 -1.61 -12.66
C ALA A 64 0.79 -1.78 -11.13
N SER A 65 1.63 -1.00 -10.46
CA SER A 65 1.76 -1.00 -8.99
C SER A 65 0.46 -0.55 -8.31
N ILE A 66 -0.13 0.54 -8.78
CA ILE A 66 -1.41 1.08 -8.28
C ILE A 66 -2.53 0.04 -8.43
N SER A 67 -2.59 -0.62 -9.58
CA SER A 67 -3.61 -1.65 -9.85
C SER A 67 -3.49 -2.86 -8.91
N CYS A 68 -2.29 -3.17 -8.42
CA CYS A 68 -2.04 -4.28 -7.49
C CYS A 68 -2.12 -3.90 -6.00
N ALA A 69 -2.03 -2.61 -5.66
CA ALA A 69 -1.74 -2.12 -4.31
C ALA A 69 -2.83 -2.42 -3.24
N ALA A 70 -4.03 -2.86 -3.65
CA ALA A 70 -5.12 -3.15 -2.71
C ALA A 70 -4.87 -4.37 -1.81
N MET A 71 -3.99 -5.33 -2.19
CA MET A 71 -3.81 -6.59 -1.44
C MET A 71 -2.39 -6.94 -1.05
N ASN A 72 -1.37 -6.49 -1.77
CA ASN A 72 0.01 -6.77 -1.41
C ASN A 72 0.89 -5.55 -1.53
N ASN A 73 1.25 -5.03 -0.37
CA ASN A 73 2.20 -3.93 -0.23
C ASN A 73 3.53 -4.28 -0.93
N VAL A 74 4.08 -5.48 -0.74
CA VAL A 74 5.47 -5.75 -1.16
C VAL A 74 5.68 -5.62 -2.68
N MET A 75 4.85 -6.27 -3.49
CA MET A 75 5.01 -6.22 -4.96
C MET A 75 4.74 -4.82 -5.52
N GLY A 76 3.68 -4.15 -5.05
CA GLY A 76 3.39 -2.77 -5.45
C GLY A 76 4.52 -1.81 -5.07
N TRP A 77 5.12 -1.96 -3.88
CA TRP A 77 6.25 -1.15 -3.45
C TRP A 77 7.52 -1.46 -4.23
N CYS A 78 7.83 -2.73 -4.52
CA CYS A 78 8.98 -3.09 -5.35
C CYS A 78 8.86 -2.44 -6.74
N SER A 79 7.70 -2.54 -7.38
CA SER A 79 7.46 -1.92 -8.68
C SER A 79 7.42 -0.38 -8.61
N LEU A 80 6.94 0.22 -7.53
CA LEU A 80 6.99 1.67 -7.31
C LEU A 80 8.43 2.17 -7.12
N THR A 81 9.24 1.47 -6.34
CA THR A 81 10.67 1.78 -6.16
C THR A 81 11.40 1.69 -7.49
N LEU A 82 11.16 0.63 -8.28
CA LEU A 82 11.71 0.52 -9.62
C LEU A 82 11.27 1.70 -10.49
N ALA A 83 9.97 2.02 -10.53
CA ALA A 83 9.45 3.15 -11.28
C ALA A 83 10.16 4.47 -10.93
N GLY A 84 10.39 4.74 -9.65
CA GLY A 84 11.13 5.92 -9.20
C GLY A 84 12.60 5.94 -9.65
N THR A 85 13.29 4.79 -9.60
CA THR A 85 14.69 4.69 -10.05
C THR A 85 14.86 4.78 -11.57
N PHE A 86 13.90 4.24 -12.33
CA PHE A 86 13.84 4.39 -13.79
C PHE A 86 13.54 5.84 -14.20
N ALA A 87 12.63 6.52 -13.48
CA ALA A 87 12.35 7.95 -13.70
C ALA A 87 13.59 8.84 -13.48
N LYS A 88 14.58 8.40 -12.68
CA LYS A 88 15.85 9.09 -12.44
C LYS A 88 16.99 8.64 -13.38
N GLY A 89 16.75 7.68 -14.28
CA GLY A 89 17.70 7.29 -15.33
C GLY A 89 18.66 6.13 -15.03
N SER A 90 18.47 5.35 -13.96
CA SER A 90 19.36 4.20 -13.65
C SER A 90 18.61 2.94 -13.22
N GLY A 91 18.32 2.03 -14.15
CA GLY A 91 17.62 0.77 -13.87
C GLY A 91 18.41 -0.24 -13.01
N ILE A 92 19.74 -0.29 -13.16
CA ILE A 92 20.61 -1.17 -12.36
C ILE A 92 20.64 -0.73 -10.89
N ALA A 93 20.58 0.57 -10.62
CA ALA A 93 20.46 1.07 -9.25
C ALA A 93 19.16 0.59 -8.59
N GLY A 94 18.06 0.45 -9.36
CA GLY A 94 16.79 -0.10 -8.86
C GLY A 94 16.93 -1.53 -8.32
N LEU A 95 17.69 -2.40 -9.00
CA LEU A 95 17.97 -3.75 -8.52
C LEU A 95 18.81 -3.74 -7.23
N TRP A 96 19.82 -2.88 -7.14
CA TRP A 96 20.62 -2.71 -5.93
C TRP A 96 19.77 -2.21 -4.75
N VAL A 97 18.90 -1.24 -4.99
CA VAL A 97 17.97 -0.71 -3.97
C VAL A 97 17.04 -1.81 -3.48
N ILE A 98 16.48 -2.65 -4.37
CA ILE A 98 15.67 -3.82 -3.95
C ILE A 98 16.50 -4.78 -3.09
N LEU A 99 17.71 -5.12 -3.52
CA LEU A 99 18.56 -6.08 -2.81
C LEU A 99 18.90 -5.58 -1.39
N ILE A 100 19.28 -4.32 -1.27
CA ILE A 100 19.56 -3.67 0.03
C ILE A 100 18.29 -3.57 0.87
N SER A 101 17.14 -3.28 0.26
CA SER A 101 15.84 -3.27 0.95
C SER A 101 15.53 -4.63 1.57
N VAL A 102 15.70 -5.71 0.81
CA VAL A 102 15.50 -7.08 1.30
C VAL A 102 16.47 -7.40 2.44
N GLY A 103 17.75 -7.06 2.28
CA GLY A 103 18.76 -7.21 3.33
C GLY A 103 18.39 -6.44 4.61
N TYR A 104 17.88 -5.22 4.48
CA TYR A 104 17.43 -4.41 5.60
C TYR A 104 16.19 -4.97 6.29
N VAL A 105 15.21 -5.47 5.53
CA VAL A 105 14.04 -6.15 6.10
C VAL A 105 14.50 -7.37 6.91
N LEU A 106 15.42 -8.17 6.37
CA LEU A 106 15.98 -9.32 7.07
C LEU A 106 16.74 -8.90 8.34
N PHE A 107 17.58 -7.87 8.26
CA PHE A 107 18.29 -7.29 9.40
C PHE A 107 17.31 -6.86 10.51
N MET A 108 16.25 -6.14 10.13
CA MET A 108 15.20 -5.71 11.05
C MET A 108 14.49 -6.91 11.70
N PHE A 109 14.08 -7.90 10.92
CA PHE A 109 13.36 -9.07 11.43
C PHE A 109 14.23 -10.00 12.29
N ILE A 110 15.52 -10.13 11.99
CA ILE A 110 16.42 -11.04 12.70
C ILE A 110 17.07 -10.32 13.87
N ILE A 111 17.86 -9.27 13.61
CA ILE A 111 18.75 -8.66 14.60
C ILE A 111 17.97 -7.71 15.52
N VAL A 112 17.15 -6.82 14.95
CA VAL A 112 16.42 -5.83 15.75
C VAL A 112 15.35 -6.51 16.58
N ARG A 113 14.56 -7.41 15.99
CA ARG A 113 13.55 -8.19 16.74
C ARG A 113 14.17 -9.03 17.85
N TRP A 114 15.29 -9.71 17.57
CA TRP A 114 16.00 -10.49 18.58
C TRP A 114 16.51 -9.60 19.72
N SER A 115 17.11 -8.45 19.39
CA SER A 115 17.58 -7.47 20.37
C SER A 115 16.45 -6.94 21.25
N ILE A 116 15.32 -6.58 20.65
CA ILE A 116 14.13 -6.09 21.37
C ILE A 116 13.61 -7.15 22.34
N ASN A 117 13.46 -8.40 21.89
CA ASN A 117 13.01 -9.50 22.75
C ASN A 117 14.00 -9.80 23.89
N ARG A 118 15.31 -9.68 23.62
CA ARG A 118 16.35 -9.93 24.62
C ARG A 118 16.36 -8.83 25.70
N VAL A 119 16.24 -7.58 25.29
CA VAL A 119 16.14 -6.43 26.21
C VAL A 119 14.86 -6.51 27.02
N HIS A 120 13.73 -6.84 26.40
CA HIS A 120 12.44 -7.01 27.07
C HIS A 120 12.48 -8.12 28.13
N THR A 121 12.99 -9.30 27.77
CA THR A 121 13.13 -10.42 28.73
C THR A 121 14.10 -10.10 29.86
N PHE A 122 15.19 -9.39 29.58
CA PHE A 122 16.15 -8.96 30.59
C PHE A 122 15.57 -7.90 31.56
N LEU A 123 14.78 -6.95 31.06
CA LEU A 123 14.16 -5.90 31.88
C LEU A 123 13.04 -6.44 32.77
N ILE A 124 12.18 -7.32 32.24
CA ILE A 124 11.12 -7.97 33.03
C ILE A 124 11.69 -8.83 34.16
N GLN A 125 12.82 -9.51 33.94
CA GLN A 125 13.49 -10.30 34.98
C GLN A 125 14.08 -9.45 36.11
N ARG A 126 14.31 -8.15 35.88
CA ARG A 126 15.06 -7.29 36.80
C ARG A 126 14.20 -6.25 37.51
N ASN A 127 13.04 -5.88 36.95
CA ASN A 127 12.06 -4.99 37.58
C ASN A 127 10.64 -5.39 37.14
N ASN A 128 9.73 -5.49 38.10
CA ASN A 128 8.33 -5.87 37.86
C ASN A 128 7.53 -4.77 37.15
N GLU A 129 8.09 -3.56 37.02
CA GLU A 129 7.52 -2.45 36.27
C GLU A 129 8.51 -1.97 35.21
N MET A 130 8.20 -2.23 33.94
CA MET A 130 8.95 -1.63 32.85
C MET A 130 8.68 -0.14 32.78
N ASN A 131 9.73 0.69 32.84
CA ASN A 131 9.62 2.13 32.63
C ASN A 131 9.08 2.39 31.22
N HIS A 132 7.82 2.82 31.14
CA HIS A 132 7.08 3.11 29.91
C HIS A 132 7.88 4.07 29.00
N SER A 133 8.56 5.06 29.59
CA SER A 133 9.43 6.01 28.88
C SER A 133 10.59 5.37 28.11
N PHE A 134 11.13 4.25 28.58
CA PHE A 134 12.26 3.58 27.92
C PHE A 134 11.83 2.90 26.60
N LEU A 135 10.65 2.29 26.60
CA LEU A 135 10.11 1.64 25.41
C LEU A 135 9.62 2.65 24.36
N ILE A 136 9.05 3.80 24.77
CA ILE A 136 8.81 4.95 23.87
C ILE A 136 10.13 5.41 23.24
N GLY A 137 11.19 5.53 24.03
CA GLY A 137 12.52 5.92 23.55
C GLY A 137 13.07 4.98 22.48
N ILE A 138 13.00 3.66 22.71
CA ILE A 138 13.38 2.65 21.71
C ILE A 138 12.53 2.77 20.44
N PHE A 139 11.22 2.95 20.59
CA PHE A 139 10.32 3.07 19.45
C PHE A 139 10.63 4.31 18.59
N LEU A 140 10.83 5.47 19.22
CA LEU A 140 11.20 6.71 18.54
C LEU A 140 12.55 6.58 17.84
N LEU A 141 13.56 6.04 18.52
CA LEU A 141 14.88 5.79 17.93
C LEU A 141 14.78 4.87 16.72
N LEU A 142 14.02 3.77 16.83
CA LEU A 142 13.84 2.83 15.73
C LEU A 142 13.13 3.46 14.53
N SER A 143 12.12 4.31 14.80
CA SER A 143 11.39 5.05 13.76
C SER A 143 12.27 6.09 13.05
N LEU A 144 13.09 6.83 13.80
CA LEU A 144 14.05 7.80 13.25
C LEU A 144 15.15 7.10 12.44
N HIS A 145 15.70 6.00 12.96
CA HIS A 145 16.70 5.21 12.26
C HIS A 145 16.13 4.64 10.96
N HIS A 146 14.87 4.22 10.99
CA HIS A 146 14.18 3.74 9.81
C HIS A 146 13.96 4.84 8.78
N ARG A 147 13.51 6.02 9.21
CA ARG A 147 13.33 7.17 8.31
C ARG A 147 14.65 7.56 7.64
N PHE A 148 15.73 7.65 8.41
CA PHE A 148 17.07 7.95 7.90
C PHE A 148 17.51 6.94 6.83
N PHE A 149 17.36 5.64 7.09
CA PHE A 149 17.72 4.59 6.15
C PHE A 149 16.90 4.66 4.84
N CYS A 150 15.60 4.88 4.95
CA CYS A 150 14.73 5.05 3.79
C CYS A 150 15.13 6.26 2.94
N ASP A 151 15.42 7.40 3.58
CA ASP A 151 15.85 8.61 2.87
C ASP A 151 17.21 8.40 2.18
N THR A 152 18.13 7.63 2.76
CA THR A 152 19.42 7.31 2.09
C THR A 152 19.28 6.41 0.87
N LEU A 153 18.25 5.56 0.81
CA LEU A 153 18.01 4.64 -0.30
C LEU A 153 16.99 5.17 -1.30
N ASP A 154 16.50 6.41 -1.14
CA ASP A 154 15.39 6.96 -1.92
C ASP A 154 14.13 6.06 -1.90
N ILE A 155 13.96 5.27 -0.85
CA ILE A 155 12.79 4.43 -0.64
C ILE A 155 11.80 5.22 0.20
N HIS A 156 10.51 5.10 -0.12
CA HIS A 156 9.48 5.77 0.65
C HIS A 156 9.37 5.20 2.06
N SER A 157 9.46 6.08 3.07
CA SER A 157 9.55 5.71 4.49
C SER A 157 8.30 5.04 5.07
N PHE A 158 7.20 5.02 4.31
CA PHE A 158 5.98 4.31 4.70
C PHE A 158 6.22 2.80 4.90
N PHE A 159 7.13 2.20 4.12
CA PHE A 159 7.35 0.76 4.13
C PHE A 159 7.93 0.27 5.46
N GLY A 160 8.98 0.89 5.98
CA GLY A 160 9.47 0.41 7.27
C GLY A 160 8.85 1.07 8.48
N ALA A 161 8.03 2.13 8.35
CA ALA A 161 7.05 2.41 9.40
C ALA A 161 6.15 1.17 9.64
N PHE A 162 5.74 0.48 8.57
CA PHE A 162 5.03 -0.81 8.68
C PHE A 162 5.92 -1.91 9.27
N ILE A 163 7.18 -2.08 8.81
CA ILE A 163 8.11 -3.09 9.37
C ILE A 163 8.33 -2.88 10.87
N VAL A 164 8.56 -1.64 11.30
CA VAL A 164 8.72 -1.27 12.71
C VAL A 164 7.48 -1.67 13.51
N GLY A 165 6.27 -1.45 12.97
CA GLY A 165 5.02 -1.92 13.58
C GLY A 165 4.92 -3.44 13.68
N VAL A 166 5.35 -4.18 12.66
CA VAL A 166 5.33 -5.65 12.67
C VAL A 166 6.33 -6.25 13.66
N ILE A 167 7.46 -5.59 13.88
CA ILE A 167 8.53 -6.04 14.79
C ILE A 167 8.24 -5.65 16.24
N CYS A 168 7.53 -4.54 16.45
CA CYS A 168 7.19 -4.06 17.78
C CYS A 168 6.47 -5.14 18.61
N LEU A 169 6.81 -5.21 19.89
CA LEU A 169 6.31 -6.21 20.83
C LEU A 169 4.80 -6.06 21.02
N LYS A 170 4.01 -7.00 20.50
CA LYS A 170 2.54 -7.04 20.67
C LYS A 170 2.06 -7.49 22.05
N SER A 171 2.99 -7.65 23.00
CA SER A 171 2.72 -8.21 24.32
C SER A 171 3.11 -7.21 25.39
N GLY A 172 2.12 -6.67 26.10
CA GLY A 172 2.29 -5.74 27.21
C GLY A 172 1.22 -4.65 27.18
N GLN A 173 0.69 -4.28 28.35
CA GLN A 173 -0.35 -3.25 28.52
C GLN A 173 0.11 -1.89 27.95
N PHE A 174 1.40 -1.60 28.06
CA PHE A 174 2.02 -0.41 27.49
C PHE A 174 1.97 -0.32 25.95
N THR A 175 2.15 -1.42 25.22
CA THR A 175 2.08 -1.38 23.74
C THR A 175 0.66 -1.04 23.29
N LEU A 176 -0.35 -1.52 24.02
CA LEU A 176 -1.75 -1.20 23.77
C LEU A 176 -2.03 0.28 24.04
N GLU A 177 -1.58 0.82 25.17
CA GLU A 177 -1.75 2.24 25.48
C GLU A 177 -1.03 3.16 24.48
N LEU A 178 0.16 2.78 24.02
CA LEU A 178 0.85 3.51 22.95
C LEU A 178 0.11 3.45 21.64
N PHE A 179 -0.39 2.28 21.28
CA PHE A 179 -1.17 2.09 20.07
C PHE A 179 -2.40 2.97 20.09
N GLU A 180 -3.18 2.96 21.17
CA GLU A 180 -4.38 3.80 21.32
C GLU A 180 -4.05 5.31 21.20
N LYS A 181 -2.99 5.78 21.86
CA LYS A 181 -2.58 7.19 21.80
C LYS A 181 -2.12 7.61 20.40
N ILE A 182 -1.32 6.78 19.74
CA ILE A 182 -0.86 7.05 18.37
C ILE A 182 -2.03 6.95 17.40
N GLU A 183 -2.89 5.95 17.56
CA GLU A 183 -4.08 5.73 16.76
C GLU A 183 -4.99 6.96 16.80
N LEU A 184 -5.32 7.48 17.98
CA LEU A 184 -6.15 8.66 18.14
C LEU A 184 -5.59 9.85 17.35
N ILE A 185 -4.30 10.17 17.52
CA ILE A 185 -3.66 11.26 16.76
C ILE A 185 -3.68 10.99 15.25
N THR A 186 -3.41 9.74 14.85
CA THR A 186 -3.35 9.39 13.42
C THR A 186 -4.71 9.43 12.75
N VAL A 187 -5.76 8.92 13.40
CA VAL A 187 -7.10 8.75 12.82
C VAL A 187 -7.89 10.04 12.92
N GLU A 188 -7.80 10.77 14.03
CA GLU A 188 -8.60 11.98 14.24
C GLU A 188 -7.97 13.23 13.61
N LEU A 189 -6.63 13.31 13.53
CA LEU A 189 -5.94 14.51 13.05
C LEU A 189 -5.21 14.28 11.73
N LEU A 190 -4.26 13.33 11.70
CA LEU A 190 -3.36 13.19 10.54
C LEU A 190 -4.05 12.65 9.30
N LEU A 191 -4.98 11.72 9.46
CA LEU A 191 -5.68 11.08 8.35
C LEU A 191 -6.63 12.06 7.63
N PRO A 192 -7.49 12.84 8.33
CA PRO A 192 -8.30 13.89 7.68
C PRO A 192 -7.45 14.94 6.98
N LEU A 193 -6.34 15.39 7.59
CA LEU A 193 -5.41 16.33 6.97
C LEU A 193 -4.76 15.75 5.70
N PHE A 194 -4.39 14.47 5.71
CA PHE A 194 -3.85 13.78 4.54
C PHE A 194 -4.86 13.71 3.39
N PHE A 195 -6.13 13.39 3.69
CA PHE A 195 -7.20 13.39 2.69
C PHE A 195 -7.50 14.80 2.17
N ALA A 196 -7.53 15.81 3.04
CA ALA A 196 -7.73 17.20 2.65
C ALA A 196 -6.60 17.70 1.72
N ALA A 197 -5.34 17.45 2.09
CA ALA A 197 -4.17 17.82 1.28
C ALA A 197 -4.15 17.11 -0.08
N SER A 198 -4.52 15.83 -0.11
CA SER A 198 -4.64 15.07 -1.37
C SER A 198 -5.80 15.59 -2.24
N GLY A 199 -6.93 15.93 -1.62
CA GLY A 199 -8.11 16.48 -2.30
C GLY A 199 -7.86 17.87 -2.89
N MET A 200 -7.13 18.75 -2.20
CA MET A 200 -6.78 20.08 -2.73
C MET A 200 -5.95 20.03 -4.02
N ARG A 201 -5.26 18.92 -4.29
CA ARG A 201 -4.49 18.70 -5.54
C ARG A 201 -5.37 18.27 -6.71
N THR A 202 -6.64 17.96 -6.46
CA THR A 202 -7.57 17.50 -7.50
C THR A 202 -8.21 18.67 -8.22
N SER A 203 -8.31 18.55 -9.55
CA SER A 203 -8.97 19.55 -10.38
C SER A 203 -10.03 18.88 -11.24
N LEU A 204 -11.29 18.92 -10.79
CA LEU A 204 -12.41 18.35 -11.55
C LEU A 204 -12.58 19.03 -12.92
N ALA A 205 -12.24 20.32 -13.02
CA ALA A 205 -12.27 21.05 -14.28
C ALA A 205 -11.35 20.43 -15.35
N SER A 206 -10.28 19.74 -14.95
CA SER A 206 -9.37 19.05 -15.88
C SER A 206 -9.98 17.85 -16.59
N LEU A 207 -11.18 17.40 -16.18
CA LEU A 207 -11.93 16.27 -16.71
C LEU A 207 -13.21 16.68 -17.46
N ASN A 208 -13.44 17.98 -17.67
CA ASN A 208 -14.63 18.45 -18.39
C ASN A 208 -14.66 18.01 -19.86
N ASP A 209 -13.50 17.72 -20.48
CA ASP A 209 -13.49 17.17 -21.82
C ASP A 209 -14.03 15.74 -21.80
N LYS A 210 -15.04 15.49 -22.64
CA LYS A 210 -15.72 14.19 -22.76
C LYS A 210 -14.73 13.03 -22.94
N LEU A 211 -13.66 13.24 -23.71
CA LEU A 211 -12.62 12.23 -23.94
C LEU A 211 -11.95 11.76 -22.63
N TYR A 212 -11.63 12.69 -21.71
CA TYR A 212 -11.01 12.34 -20.43
C TYR A 212 -12.01 11.72 -19.45
N GLY A 213 -13.28 12.14 -19.51
CA GLY A 213 -14.36 11.48 -18.80
C GLY A 213 -14.51 10.00 -19.22
N ASP A 214 -14.59 9.74 -20.52
CA ASP A 214 -14.73 8.38 -21.07
C ASP A 214 -13.52 7.50 -20.71
N ILE A 215 -12.30 8.04 -20.81
CA ILE A 215 -11.09 7.34 -20.37
C ILE A 215 -11.17 6.99 -18.88
N THR A 216 -11.62 7.91 -18.02
CA THR A 216 -11.76 7.64 -16.58
C THR A 216 -12.70 6.47 -16.30
N VAL A 217 -13.81 6.40 -17.02
CA VAL A 217 -14.79 5.29 -16.92
C VAL A 217 -14.18 3.97 -17.39
N VAL A 218 -13.39 3.98 -18.46
CA VAL A 218 -12.68 2.78 -18.95
C VAL A 218 -11.66 2.29 -17.91
N ILE A 219 -10.84 3.20 -17.35
CA ILE A 219 -9.88 2.85 -16.29
C ILE A 219 -10.60 2.25 -15.09
N PHE A 220 -11.69 2.89 -14.66
CA PHE A 220 -12.53 2.41 -13.56
C PHE A 220 -13.04 0.99 -13.82
N ALA A 221 -13.62 0.74 -14.99
CA ALA A 221 -14.18 -0.56 -15.34
C ALA A 221 -13.09 -1.65 -15.41
N VAL A 222 -11.95 -1.35 -16.05
CA VAL A 222 -10.84 -2.30 -16.17
C VAL A 222 -10.24 -2.61 -14.79
N ASP A 223 -9.99 -1.59 -13.97
CA ASP A 223 -9.40 -1.79 -12.63
C ASP A 223 -10.33 -2.58 -11.71
N THR A 224 -11.62 -2.23 -11.70
CA THR A 224 -12.60 -2.91 -10.84
C THR A 224 -12.79 -4.36 -11.23
N LEU A 225 -12.92 -4.66 -12.52
CA LEU A 225 -13.04 -6.02 -13.01
C LEU A 225 -11.76 -6.82 -12.77
N ALA A 226 -10.59 -6.21 -12.99
CA ALA A 226 -9.31 -6.87 -12.80
C ALA A 226 -9.07 -7.25 -11.33
N LYS A 227 -9.64 -6.54 -10.36
CA LYS A 227 -9.55 -6.88 -8.93
C LYS A 227 -10.67 -7.81 -8.48
N PHE A 228 -11.91 -7.53 -8.87
CA PHE A 228 -13.11 -8.25 -8.46
C PHE A 228 -13.13 -9.70 -8.92
N LEU A 229 -12.88 -9.94 -10.21
CA LEU A 229 -13.03 -11.25 -10.83
C LEU A 229 -12.03 -12.28 -10.31
N PRO A 230 -10.69 -12.04 -10.32
CA PRO A 230 -9.75 -13.03 -9.82
C PRO A 230 -9.92 -13.27 -8.32
N ALA A 231 -10.23 -12.23 -7.53
CA ALA A 231 -10.50 -12.40 -6.11
C ALA A 231 -11.71 -13.31 -5.86
N THR A 232 -12.82 -13.06 -6.54
CA THR A 232 -14.06 -13.85 -6.41
C THR A 232 -13.85 -15.29 -6.86
N LEU A 233 -13.31 -15.48 -8.07
CA LEU A 233 -13.11 -16.80 -8.67
C LEU A 233 -12.08 -17.62 -7.90
N MET A 234 -10.96 -17.02 -7.50
CA MET A 234 -9.93 -17.75 -6.76
C MET A 234 -10.39 -18.10 -5.35
N THR A 235 -11.10 -17.19 -4.68
CA THR A 235 -11.71 -17.49 -3.38
C THR A 235 -12.70 -18.64 -3.50
N LYS A 236 -13.54 -18.64 -4.54
CA LYS A 236 -14.51 -19.73 -4.79
C LYS A 236 -13.81 -21.06 -5.03
N CYS A 237 -12.76 -21.06 -5.86
CA CYS A 237 -12.02 -22.26 -6.23
C CYS A 237 -11.30 -22.88 -5.02
N VAL A 238 -10.61 -22.05 -4.24
CA VAL A 238 -9.70 -22.50 -3.17
C VAL A 238 -10.46 -22.80 -1.88
N THR A 239 -11.42 -21.96 -1.48
CA THR A 239 -12.18 -22.15 -0.24
C THR A 239 -13.41 -23.05 -0.41
N LYS A 240 -13.89 -23.23 -1.65
CA LYS A 240 -15.14 -23.95 -2.00
C LYS A 240 -16.39 -23.46 -1.25
N ARG A 241 -16.35 -22.23 -0.69
CA ARG A 241 -17.46 -21.62 0.05
C ARG A 241 -18.58 -21.12 -0.89
N SER A 242 -19.66 -20.58 -0.32
CA SER A 242 -20.80 -20.04 -1.07
C SER A 242 -20.38 -18.90 -1.99
N TRP A 243 -21.14 -18.69 -3.07
CA TRP A 243 -20.94 -17.55 -3.98
C TRP A 243 -21.02 -16.22 -3.24
N ARG A 244 -21.93 -16.09 -2.26
CA ARG A 244 -22.02 -14.92 -1.38
C ARG A 244 -20.67 -14.61 -0.72
N PHE A 245 -20.05 -15.59 -0.06
CA PHE A 245 -18.75 -15.38 0.60
C PHE A 245 -17.65 -14.98 -0.40
N SER A 246 -17.56 -15.67 -1.54
CA SER A 246 -16.54 -15.38 -2.55
C SER A 246 -16.72 -14.00 -3.18
N THR A 247 -17.96 -13.61 -3.47
CA THR A 247 -18.30 -12.28 -4.00
C THR A 247 -18.02 -11.19 -2.98
N SER A 248 -18.30 -11.41 -1.68
CA SER A 248 -17.92 -10.46 -0.63
C SER A 248 -16.42 -10.24 -0.57
N VAL A 249 -15.61 -11.30 -0.68
CA VAL A 249 -14.15 -11.16 -0.75
C VAL A 249 -13.76 -10.34 -1.98
N GLY A 250 -14.32 -10.63 -3.16
CA GLY A 250 -14.04 -9.84 -4.36
C GLY A 250 -14.43 -8.37 -4.28
N ILE A 251 -15.57 -8.05 -3.65
CA ILE A 251 -15.99 -6.66 -3.41
C ILE A 251 -15.01 -5.98 -2.46
N LEU A 252 -14.62 -6.65 -1.37
CA LEU A 252 -13.62 -6.14 -0.43
C LEU A 252 -12.27 -5.87 -1.10
N MET A 253 -11.91 -6.60 -2.14
CA MET A 253 -10.65 -6.33 -2.86
C MET A 253 -10.67 -5.05 -3.70
N ASN A 254 -11.85 -4.45 -3.92
CA ASN A 254 -11.99 -3.16 -4.59
C ASN A 254 -11.91 -1.96 -3.65
N THR A 255 -11.86 -2.15 -2.33
CA THR A 255 -11.68 -1.03 -1.41
C THR A 255 -10.33 -0.39 -1.69
N ARG A 256 -10.36 0.89 -2.07
CA ARG A 256 -9.16 1.66 -2.30
C ARG A 256 -8.89 2.49 -1.05
N GLY A 257 -7.75 2.22 -0.42
CA GLY A 257 -7.40 2.78 0.88
C GLY A 257 -6.37 3.89 0.82
N LEU A 258 -5.91 4.26 2.01
CA LEU A 258 -4.82 5.21 2.26
C LEU A 258 -3.55 4.90 1.43
N ILE A 259 -3.24 3.62 1.24
CA ILE A 259 -2.03 3.13 0.54
C ILE A 259 -1.97 3.64 -0.91
N GLU A 260 -3.10 3.64 -1.59
CA GLU A 260 -3.15 4.03 -2.99
C GLU A 260 -3.01 5.53 -3.18
N LEU A 261 -3.64 6.33 -2.31
CA LEU A 261 -3.44 7.78 -2.30
C LEU A 261 -2.00 8.17 -1.99
N ILE A 262 -1.31 7.41 -1.14
CA ILE A 262 0.14 7.58 -0.95
C ILE A 262 0.85 7.36 -2.29
N ALA A 263 0.63 6.21 -2.95
CA ALA A 263 1.27 5.91 -4.23
C ALA A 263 1.00 7.00 -5.29
N LEU A 264 -0.24 7.51 -5.37
CA LEU A 264 -0.61 8.60 -6.27
C LEU A 264 0.16 9.90 -5.98
N ASN A 265 0.28 10.29 -4.72
CA ASN A 265 1.06 11.48 -4.35
C ASN A 265 2.54 11.32 -4.69
N ILE A 266 3.10 10.12 -4.53
CA ILE A 266 4.48 9.80 -4.90
C ILE A 266 4.68 9.91 -6.41
N GLY A 267 3.78 9.33 -7.20
CA GLY A 267 3.84 9.42 -8.66
C GLY A 267 3.75 10.86 -9.17
N LEU A 268 2.91 11.68 -8.51
CA LEU A 268 2.81 13.10 -8.82
C LEU A 268 4.10 13.86 -8.46
N GLN A 269 4.70 13.59 -7.30
CA GLN A 269 5.98 14.21 -6.88
C GLN A 269 7.15 13.83 -7.80
N LEU A 270 7.17 12.60 -8.29
CA LEU A 270 8.19 12.10 -9.23
C LEU A 270 7.90 12.50 -10.69
N ASN A 271 6.85 13.29 -10.95
CA ASN A 271 6.38 13.64 -12.29
C ASN A 271 6.08 12.42 -13.19
N ILE A 272 5.81 11.26 -12.60
CA ILE A 272 5.35 10.07 -13.31
C ILE A 272 3.87 10.25 -13.69
N LEU A 273 3.10 10.91 -12.82
CA LEU A 273 1.72 11.32 -13.09
C LEU A 273 1.64 12.82 -13.32
N SER A 274 0.83 13.24 -14.29
CA SER A 274 0.31 14.62 -14.35
C SER A 274 -0.85 14.81 -13.38
N PRO A 275 -1.16 16.07 -13.02
CA PRO A 275 -2.30 16.41 -12.16
C PRO A 275 -3.65 15.84 -12.66
N ARG A 276 -3.80 15.69 -13.98
CA ARG A 276 -5.02 15.12 -14.59
C ARG A 276 -5.17 13.63 -14.25
N LEU A 277 -4.13 12.81 -14.40
CA LEU A 277 -4.20 11.38 -14.03
C LEU A 277 -4.34 11.19 -12.54
N PHE A 278 -3.65 12.02 -11.75
CA PHE A 278 -3.84 12.03 -10.31
C PHE A 278 -5.32 12.21 -9.95
N THR A 279 -5.99 13.18 -10.59
CA THR A 279 -7.43 13.42 -10.40
C THR A 279 -8.27 12.21 -10.83
N MET A 280 -8.00 11.61 -12.00
CA MET A 280 -8.71 10.40 -12.46
C MET A 280 -8.62 9.26 -11.46
N PHE A 281 -7.40 8.88 -11.05
CA PHE A 281 -7.20 7.76 -10.12
C PHE A 281 -7.76 8.05 -8.72
N LEU A 282 -7.72 9.31 -8.27
CA LEU A 282 -8.32 9.69 -6.99
C LEU A 282 -9.85 9.58 -7.03
N ILE A 283 -10.51 10.03 -8.09
CA ILE A 283 -11.97 9.85 -8.25
C ILE A 283 -12.32 8.37 -8.26
N ILE A 284 -11.59 7.56 -9.02
CA ILE A 284 -11.76 6.10 -9.05
C ILE A 284 -11.64 5.53 -7.63
N ALA A 285 -10.63 5.96 -6.86
CA ALA A 285 -10.45 5.55 -5.47
C ALA A 285 -11.62 5.90 -4.55
N LEU A 286 -12.18 7.09 -4.67
CA LEU A 286 -13.35 7.46 -3.88
C LEU A 286 -14.58 6.65 -4.30
N VAL A 287 -14.86 6.55 -5.60
CA VAL A 287 -16.04 5.86 -6.12
C VAL A 287 -16.02 4.38 -5.77
N THR A 288 -14.91 3.66 -5.98
CA THR A 288 -14.85 2.23 -5.65
C THR A 288 -15.06 2.00 -4.15
N THR A 289 -14.51 2.86 -3.30
CA THR A 289 -14.64 2.74 -1.84
C THR A 289 -16.08 2.98 -1.36
N PHE A 290 -16.77 3.98 -1.91
CA PHE A 290 -18.21 4.14 -1.64
C PHE A 290 -19.04 2.97 -2.17
N MET A 291 -18.68 2.43 -3.33
CA MET A 291 -19.35 1.28 -3.92
C MET A 291 -19.16 0.01 -3.10
N THR A 292 -18.00 -0.24 -2.50
CA THR A 292 -17.75 -1.45 -1.70
C THR A 292 -18.77 -1.61 -0.59
N SER A 293 -18.99 -0.58 0.23
CA SER A 293 -19.94 -0.65 1.36
C SER A 293 -21.36 -0.96 0.88
N SER A 294 -21.79 -0.30 -0.20
CA SER A 294 -23.13 -0.48 -0.78
C SER A 294 -23.31 -1.87 -1.40
N LEU A 295 -22.31 -2.36 -2.14
CA LEU A 295 -22.34 -3.68 -2.78
C LEU A 295 -22.28 -4.82 -1.77
N LEU A 296 -21.51 -4.67 -0.69
CA LEU A 296 -21.49 -5.66 0.38
C LEU A 296 -22.86 -5.80 1.03
N TRP A 297 -23.53 -4.69 1.31
CA TRP A 297 -24.88 -4.70 1.86
C TRP A 297 -25.85 -5.46 0.96
N LEU A 298 -25.80 -5.26 -0.36
CA LEU A 298 -26.64 -5.97 -1.34
C LEU A 298 -26.37 -7.48 -1.41
N VAL A 299 -25.14 -7.95 -1.17
CA VAL A 299 -24.82 -9.39 -1.20
C VAL A 299 -25.37 -10.14 0.02
N TYR A 300 -25.56 -9.44 1.14
CA TYR A 300 -26.08 -10.00 2.39
C TYR A 300 -27.59 -9.78 2.60
N LEU A 301 -28.26 -9.16 1.62
CA LEU A 301 -29.71 -9.06 1.54
C LEU A 301 -30.33 -10.38 1.04
#